data_AF-A0A139P7C5-F1
#
_entry.id   AF-A0A139P7C5-F1
#
_cell.length_a   1.000
_cell.length_b   1.000
_cell.length_c   1.000
_cell.angle_alpha   90.00
_cell.angle_beta   90.00
_cell.angle_gamma   90.00
#
_symmetry.space_group_name_H-M   'P 1'
#
loop_
_entity.id
_entity.type
_entity.pdbx_description
1 polymer ?
#
loop_
_entity_poly.entity_id
_entity_poly.type
_entity_poly.pdbx_seq_one_letter_code
_entity_poly.pdbx_strand_id
1 'polypeptide(L)'
;MGSISSLIAPKIDGFYSIKFKYIGSKDSITSLKEYIGGYNSAIPNEILSASDENQLQQKFKEITDKILPLGVHHVTIKDVLSKYVQLLPNGSSSFRVVKEKDGHEETLTEEQVTFETNTNQDGLVEISAKFSPTYSLEDGARYVLKFTVTSTQEAFDAIAGDKTLTSDDAEGADATKLYSNKGASVAYSYGIGTSRTKTKDYSEKPTFKPSDPLTVPVEIEWKGVDGKSNPSANRPPSVELKLNQKKDGSTKDSYRKVTSPVQTNIFTENTNFTKVAKGYDYELKAPDASGYTVEVQNTGTKEKPSFKVIYRQLPSLAIKKILEGEQSPNKSFIINVTLSDKDGNPINGKFGNTTVTNGKTQISLKDGQETALSYLPRDTHYKVEEVETSRAGYHVTYEKQEGTLSEDVQTIVTNHRLPTLSVTKKVTGAFANLLQSFKITINVKDAQNKPLNGSYSAIVNNQKTTLKFTNGKATVDLKKDKTVKILDLPLNAHYSIEEEASSSRGYQVSYDKKEGTLDADKSATVTNNKNSVPETGIDFLSSTLMLGVVLPLGGIFFIILLGHLVVNRRK
;
A
#
# COMPACT_ATOMS: atom_id res chain seq x y z
N MET A 1 -56.17 -79.30 41.59
CA MET A 1 -55.39 -78.04 41.49
C MET A 1 -53.90 -78.28 41.68
N GLY A 2 -53.46 -79.08 42.67
CA GLY A 2 -52.03 -79.34 42.93
C GLY A 2 -51.15 -79.77 41.73
N SER A 3 -51.60 -80.66 40.84
CA SER A 3 -50.77 -81.13 39.71
C SER A 3 -50.52 -80.09 38.62
N ILE A 4 -51.42 -79.10 38.48
CA ILE A 4 -51.26 -78.02 37.50
C ILE A 4 -50.35 -76.94 38.11
N SER A 5 -50.50 -76.64 39.40
CA SER A 5 -49.63 -75.71 40.12
C SER A 5 -48.17 -76.17 40.14
N SER A 6 -47.89 -77.48 40.25
CA SER A 6 -46.51 -78.01 40.20
C SER A 6 -45.85 -77.87 38.81
N LEU A 7 -46.64 -77.82 37.74
CA LEU A 7 -46.16 -77.63 36.36
C LEU A 7 -45.94 -76.15 36.02
N ILE A 8 -46.77 -75.26 36.59
CA ILE A 8 -46.79 -73.83 36.27
C ILE A 8 -45.83 -73.04 37.15
N ALA A 9 -45.81 -73.28 38.46
CA ALA A 9 -45.05 -72.47 39.42
C ALA A 9 -43.54 -72.34 39.09
N PRO A 10 -42.83 -73.36 38.53
CA PRO A 10 -41.44 -73.20 38.13
C PRO A 10 -41.22 -72.40 36.83
N LYS A 11 -42.29 -72.11 36.07
CA LYS A 11 -42.23 -71.52 34.73
C LYS A 11 -42.77 -70.09 34.65
N ILE A 12 -43.21 -69.53 35.78
CA ILE A 12 -43.77 -68.18 35.85
C ILE A 12 -42.97 -67.34 36.84
N ASP A 13 -42.82 -66.06 36.54
CA ASP A 13 -42.06 -65.12 37.37
C ASP A 13 -42.91 -64.42 38.43
N GLY A 14 -44.24 -64.65 38.41
CA GLY A 14 -45.18 -64.12 39.39
C GLY A 14 -46.59 -64.66 39.15
N PHE A 15 -47.39 -64.74 40.22
CA PHE A 15 -48.78 -65.21 40.18
C PHE A 15 -49.70 -64.20 40.88
N TYR A 16 -50.45 -63.43 40.09
CA TYR A 16 -51.36 -62.41 40.58
C TYR A 16 -52.80 -62.80 40.24
N SER A 17 -53.70 -62.71 41.23
CA SER A 17 -55.12 -63.04 41.05
C SER A 17 -56.00 -61.91 41.57
N ILE A 18 -57.14 -61.65 40.94
CA ILE A 18 -58.14 -60.67 41.41
C ILE A 18 -59.43 -61.40 41.78
N LYS A 19 -59.88 -61.26 43.01
CA LYS A 19 -61.24 -61.61 43.44
C LYS A 19 -62.19 -60.48 43.04
N PHE A 20 -62.94 -60.68 41.97
CA PHE A 20 -63.92 -59.70 41.50
C PHE A 20 -65.33 -60.06 41.97
N LYS A 21 -66.00 -59.15 42.70
CA LYS A 21 -67.36 -59.34 43.24
C LYS A 21 -67.58 -60.70 43.93
N TYR A 22 -66.59 -61.14 44.71
CA TYR A 22 -66.62 -62.46 45.33
C TYR A 22 -67.50 -62.47 46.59
N ILE A 23 -68.54 -63.33 46.62
CA ILE A 23 -69.53 -63.46 47.71
C ILE A 23 -69.75 -64.94 48.09
N GLY A 24 -68.68 -65.74 48.11
CA GLY A 24 -68.76 -67.20 48.25
C GLY A 24 -68.09 -67.76 49.51
N SER A 25 -68.51 -68.97 49.93
CA SER A 25 -67.89 -69.74 51.01
C SER A 25 -66.73 -70.65 50.58
N LYS A 26 -66.48 -70.80 49.26
CA LYS A 26 -65.41 -71.64 48.69
C LYS A 26 -64.36 -70.82 47.94
N ASP A 27 -63.25 -70.55 48.62
CA ASP A 27 -62.20 -69.66 48.15
C ASP A 27 -61.10 -70.40 47.37
N SER A 28 -61.42 -70.76 46.12
CA SER A 28 -60.50 -71.53 45.27
C SER A 28 -59.25 -70.75 44.87
N ILE A 29 -59.32 -69.41 44.84
CA ILE A 29 -58.19 -68.53 44.49
C ILE A 29 -57.15 -68.57 45.62
N THR A 30 -57.58 -68.55 46.89
CA THR A 30 -56.66 -68.72 48.02
C THR A 30 -55.98 -70.08 48.01
N SER A 31 -56.72 -71.16 47.73
CA SER A 31 -56.08 -72.48 47.58
C SER A 31 -55.07 -72.54 46.42
N LEU A 32 -55.37 -71.91 45.28
CA LEU A 32 -54.42 -71.82 44.15
C LEU A 32 -53.15 -71.06 44.53
N LYS A 33 -53.29 -69.93 45.23
CA LYS A 33 -52.16 -69.15 45.77
C LYS A 33 -51.29 -70.04 46.68
N GLU A 34 -51.89 -70.77 47.60
CA GLU A 34 -51.17 -71.68 48.51
C GLU A 34 -50.40 -72.76 47.75
N TYR A 35 -51.02 -73.41 46.76
CA TYR A 35 -50.34 -74.42 45.93
C TYR A 35 -49.16 -73.82 45.15
N ILE A 36 -49.35 -72.68 44.48
CA ILE A 36 -48.27 -72.02 43.72
C ILE A 36 -47.10 -71.64 44.63
N GLY A 37 -47.39 -71.03 45.78
CA GLY A 37 -46.36 -70.65 46.76
C GLY A 37 -45.65 -71.84 47.40
N GLY A 38 -46.36 -72.97 47.55
CA GLY A 38 -45.77 -74.22 48.04
C GLY A 38 -44.77 -74.86 47.06
N TYR A 39 -44.97 -74.69 45.75
CA TYR A 39 -44.06 -75.21 44.72
C TYR A 39 -42.94 -74.23 44.34
N ASN A 40 -43.18 -72.92 44.41
CA ASN A 40 -42.17 -71.90 44.17
C ASN A 40 -42.43 -70.70 45.10
N SER A 41 -41.76 -70.68 46.25
CA SER A 41 -41.91 -69.61 47.26
C SER A 41 -41.13 -68.34 46.91
N ALA A 42 -40.28 -68.38 45.88
CA ALA A 42 -39.43 -67.26 45.48
C ALA A 42 -40.14 -66.25 44.56
N ILE A 43 -41.29 -66.61 43.99
CA ILE A 43 -42.03 -65.73 43.06
C ILE A 43 -43.09 -64.91 43.79
N PRO A 44 -43.34 -63.65 43.39
CA PRO A 44 -44.48 -62.86 43.85
C PRO A 44 -45.78 -63.64 43.67
N ASN A 45 -46.58 -63.69 44.73
CA ASN A 45 -47.82 -64.47 44.74
C ASN A 45 -48.87 -63.74 45.56
N GLU A 46 -49.81 -63.05 44.89
CA GLU A 46 -50.70 -62.08 45.53
C GLU A 46 -52.15 -62.22 45.06
N ILE A 47 -53.08 -61.98 46.00
CA ILE A 47 -54.51 -61.91 45.72
C ILE A 47 -54.97 -60.47 46.01
N LEU A 48 -55.52 -59.85 44.99
CA LEU A 48 -56.18 -58.55 45.06
C LEU A 48 -57.70 -58.76 45.07
N SER A 49 -58.45 -57.73 45.48
CA SER A 49 -59.91 -57.75 45.49
C SER A 49 -60.47 -56.49 44.85
N ALA A 50 -61.58 -56.64 44.13
CA ALA A 50 -62.32 -55.55 43.51
C ALA A 50 -63.84 -55.81 43.60
N SER A 51 -64.61 -54.81 43.99
CA SER A 51 -66.07 -54.93 44.16
C SER A 51 -66.87 -54.30 43.00
N ASP A 52 -66.22 -53.52 42.16
CA ASP A 52 -66.81 -52.82 41.01
C ASP A 52 -65.77 -52.66 39.88
N GLU A 53 -66.24 -52.23 38.71
CA GLU A 53 -65.42 -52.12 37.50
C GLU A 53 -64.26 -51.14 37.63
N ASN A 54 -64.46 -50.02 38.34
CA ASN A 54 -63.40 -49.03 38.57
C ASN A 54 -62.29 -49.61 39.45
N GLN A 55 -62.66 -50.32 40.52
CA GLN A 55 -61.71 -51.04 41.37
C GLN A 55 -61.01 -52.16 40.60
N LEU A 56 -61.71 -52.86 39.70
CA LEU A 56 -61.13 -53.91 38.87
C LEU A 56 -60.07 -53.32 37.92
N GLN A 57 -60.38 -52.21 37.25
CA GLN A 57 -59.44 -51.49 36.41
C GLN A 57 -58.23 -51.00 37.23
N GLN A 58 -58.46 -50.48 38.44
CA GLN A 58 -57.38 -50.09 39.35
C GLN A 58 -56.52 -51.29 39.78
N LYS A 59 -57.11 -52.47 40.00
CA LYS A 59 -56.36 -53.70 40.35
C LYS A 59 -55.58 -54.26 39.16
N PHE A 60 -56.12 -54.18 37.95
CA PHE A 60 -55.33 -54.48 36.75
C PHE A 60 -54.17 -53.51 36.61
N LYS A 61 -54.38 -52.21 36.82
CA LYS A 61 -53.28 -51.24 36.85
C LYS A 61 -52.25 -51.58 37.94
N GLU A 62 -52.69 -51.96 39.14
CA GLU A 62 -51.81 -52.35 40.24
C GLU A 62 -50.98 -53.61 39.91
N ILE A 63 -51.58 -54.61 39.24
CA ILE A 63 -50.83 -55.78 38.74
C ILE A 63 -49.83 -55.33 37.67
N THR A 64 -50.28 -54.54 36.69
CA THR A 64 -49.41 -54.00 35.64
C THR A 64 -48.22 -53.25 36.24
N ASP A 65 -48.45 -52.39 37.23
CA ASP A 65 -47.41 -51.66 37.96
C ASP A 65 -46.45 -52.62 38.72
N LYS A 66 -46.94 -53.79 39.17
CA LYS A 66 -46.13 -54.83 39.86
C LYS A 66 -45.34 -55.74 38.91
N ILE A 67 -45.81 -55.96 37.68
CA ILE A 67 -45.14 -56.81 36.68
C ILE A 67 -44.24 -56.02 35.73
N LEU A 68 -44.50 -54.73 35.50
CA LEU A 68 -43.63 -53.80 34.75
C LEU A 68 -42.13 -53.86 35.17
N PRO A 69 -41.77 -54.02 36.47
CA PRO A 69 -40.38 -54.13 36.92
C PRO A 69 -39.64 -55.39 36.43
N LEU A 70 -40.33 -56.37 35.84
CA LEU A 70 -39.70 -57.54 35.23
C LEU A 70 -38.96 -57.22 33.92
N GLY A 71 -39.29 -56.10 33.25
CA GLY A 71 -38.65 -55.63 32.02
C GLY A 71 -37.66 -54.49 32.23
N VAL A 72 -37.02 -54.04 31.15
CA VAL A 72 -36.21 -52.80 31.13
C VAL A 72 -37.16 -51.61 30.99
N HIS A 73 -37.14 -50.68 31.95
CA HIS A 73 -38.04 -49.52 31.99
C HIS A 73 -37.31 -48.24 32.46
N HIS A 74 -37.97 -47.07 32.40
CA HIS A 74 -37.34 -45.75 32.66
C HIS A 74 -36.05 -45.52 31.86
N VAL A 75 -36.08 -45.89 30.58
CA VAL A 75 -34.91 -45.82 29.72
C VAL A 75 -34.61 -44.36 29.38
N THR A 76 -33.37 -43.95 29.57
CA THR A 76 -32.87 -42.65 29.15
C THR A 76 -31.59 -42.85 28.35
N ILE A 77 -31.60 -42.43 27.08
CA ILE A 77 -30.39 -42.34 26.25
C ILE A 77 -29.86 -40.93 26.40
N LYS A 78 -28.57 -40.81 26.71
CA LYS A 78 -27.86 -39.53 26.84
C LYS A 78 -26.70 -39.45 25.86
N ASP A 79 -26.52 -38.30 25.23
CA ASP A 79 -25.35 -37.99 24.41
C ASP A 79 -24.85 -36.58 24.75
N VAL A 80 -23.59 -36.47 25.18
CA VAL A 80 -22.95 -35.20 25.48
C VAL A 80 -22.11 -34.80 24.27
N LEU A 81 -22.53 -33.77 23.56
CA LEU A 81 -21.82 -33.25 22.39
C LEU A 81 -20.42 -32.76 22.77
N SER A 82 -19.47 -32.89 21.85
CA SER A 82 -18.17 -32.24 22.01
C SER A 82 -18.30 -30.74 21.75
N LYS A 83 -17.31 -29.96 22.18
CA LYS A 83 -17.21 -28.52 21.88
C LYS A 83 -17.07 -28.20 20.37
N TYR A 84 -16.85 -29.21 19.53
CA TYR A 84 -16.65 -29.07 18.09
C TYR A 84 -17.94 -29.14 17.27
N VAL A 85 -19.05 -29.54 17.89
CA VAL A 85 -20.36 -29.57 17.24
C VAL A 85 -21.42 -28.86 18.08
N GLN A 86 -22.45 -28.36 17.41
CA GLN A 86 -23.60 -27.75 18.04
C GLN A 86 -24.87 -28.17 17.32
N LEU A 87 -25.99 -28.03 18.02
CA LEU A 87 -27.31 -28.23 17.44
C LEU A 87 -27.57 -27.18 16.34
N LEU A 88 -28.32 -27.59 15.32
CA LEU A 88 -28.80 -26.65 14.31
C LEU A 88 -29.77 -25.65 14.95
N PRO A 89 -29.75 -24.37 14.53
CA PRO A 89 -30.62 -23.34 15.08
C PRO A 89 -32.10 -23.65 14.86
N ASN A 90 -32.96 -23.03 15.67
CA ASN A 90 -34.42 -23.06 15.55
C ASN A 90 -35.02 -24.48 15.62
N GLY A 91 -34.42 -25.40 16.38
CA GLY A 91 -34.93 -26.77 16.52
C GLY A 91 -34.74 -27.65 15.28
N SER A 92 -33.95 -27.22 14.29
CA SER A 92 -33.76 -27.93 13.02
C SER A 92 -32.87 -29.18 13.13
N SER A 93 -32.58 -29.65 14.35
CA SER A 93 -31.73 -30.82 14.59
C SER A 93 -32.48 -32.15 14.43
N SER A 94 -33.79 -32.12 14.16
CA SER A 94 -34.61 -33.29 13.80
C SER A 94 -34.49 -34.48 14.76
N PHE A 95 -34.59 -34.20 16.07
CA PHE A 95 -34.57 -35.23 17.12
C PHE A 95 -35.69 -36.25 16.92
N ARG A 96 -35.32 -37.54 16.94
CA ARG A 96 -36.27 -38.65 16.96
C ARG A 96 -35.62 -39.89 17.55
N VAL A 97 -36.43 -40.76 18.16
CA VAL A 97 -36.01 -42.14 18.43
C VAL A 97 -36.73 -43.03 17.45
N VAL A 98 -36.01 -43.99 16.90
CA VAL A 98 -36.57 -44.98 16.00
C VAL A 98 -36.38 -46.38 16.58
N LYS A 99 -37.42 -47.20 16.47
CA LYS A 99 -37.39 -48.64 16.73
C LYS A 99 -37.07 -49.33 15.42
N GLU A 100 -35.99 -50.10 15.42
CA GLU A 100 -35.53 -50.88 14.29
C GLU A 100 -35.66 -52.37 14.63
N LYS A 101 -36.48 -53.09 13.85
CA LYS A 101 -36.70 -54.54 14.02
C LYS A 101 -36.99 -55.17 12.66
N ASP A 102 -36.37 -56.31 12.39
CA ASP A 102 -36.56 -57.10 11.15
C ASP A 102 -36.42 -56.27 9.85
N GLY A 103 -35.52 -55.26 9.86
CA GLY A 103 -35.29 -54.37 8.71
C GLY A 103 -36.30 -53.23 8.54
N HIS A 104 -37.29 -53.10 9.43
CA HIS A 104 -38.24 -51.99 9.47
C HIS A 104 -37.86 -50.95 10.52
N GLU A 105 -38.08 -49.67 10.20
CA GLU A 105 -37.84 -48.52 11.08
C GLU A 105 -39.18 -47.83 11.38
N GLU A 106 -39.50 -47.71 12.67
CA GLU A 106 -40.69 -47.02 13.18
C GLU A 106 -40.26 -45.85 14.07
N THR A 107 -40.75 -44.64 13.81
CA THR A 107 -40.44 -43.48 14.66
C THR A 107 -41.37 -43.47 15.87
N LEU A 108 -40.79 -43.37 17.06
CA LEU A 108 -41.55 -43.28 18.30
C LEU A 108 -42.26 -41.92 18.40
N THR A 109 -43.46 -41.92 18.96
CA THR A 109 -44.27 -40.71 19.16
C THR A 109 -43.82 -39.92 20.40
N GLU A 110 -44.27 -38.67 20.51
CA GLU A 110 -43.97 -37.80 21.67
C GLU A 110 -44.52 -38.34 23.00
N GLU A 111 -45.57 -39.17 22.97
CA GLU A 111 -46.11 -39.85 24.15
C GLU A 111 -45.20 -41.01 24.61
N GLN A 112 -44.41 -41.57 23.69
CA GLN A 112 -43.53 -42.70 23.95
C GLN A 112 -42.12 -42.25 24.37
N VAL A 113 -41.65 -41.12 23.82
CA VAL A 113 -40.33 -40.57 24.11
C VAL A 113 -40.36 -39.05 24.11
N THR A 114 -39.72 -38.44 25.11
CA THR A 114 -39.51 -36.99 25.18
C THR A 114 -38.03 -36.66 25.07
N PHE A 115 -37.72 -35.45 24.59
CA PHE A 115 -36.35 -34.98 24.41
C PHE A 115 -36.06 -33.78 25.29
N GLU A 116 -34.91 -33.79 25.93
CA GLU A 116 -34.40 -32.67 26.71
C GLU A 116 -32.99 -32.32 26.24
N THR A 117 -32.71 -31.02 26.16
CA THR A 117 -31.36 -30.51 25.89
C THR A 117 -30.95 -29.61 27.05
N ASN A 118 -29.86 -29.95 27.72
CA ASN A 118 -29.32 -29.20 28.84
C ASN A 118 -27.85 -28.85 28.59
N THR A 119 -27.34 -27.84 29.27
CA THR A 119 -25.91 -27.57 29.32
C THR A 119 -25.35 -28.22 30.58
N ASN A 120 -24.35 -29.09 30.43
CA ASN A 120 -23.71 -29.76 31.57
C ASN A 120 -22.74 -28.81 32.32
N GLN A 121 -22.10 -29.32 33.37
CA GLN A 121 -21.16 -28.55 34.19
C GLN A 121 -19.92 -28.05 33.42
N ASP A 122 -19.56 -28.73 32.33
CA ASP A 122 -18.44 -28.37 31.45
C ASP A 122 -18.84 -27.37 30.34
N GLY A 123 -20.10 -26.91 30.32
CA GLY A 123 -20.61 -26.02 29.28
C GLY A 123 -20.98 -26.74 27.97
N LEU A 124 -20.97 -28.07 27.94
CA LEU A 124 -21.31 -28.88 26.77
C LEU A 124 -22.80 -29.19 26.72
N VAL A 125 -23.34 -29.32 25.51
CA VAL A 125 -24.74 -29.68 25.30
C VAL A 125 -24.93 -31.18 25.54
N GLU A 126 -25.77 -31.53 26.50
CA GLU A 126 -26.28 -32.88 26.76
C GLU A 126 -27.68 -33.03 26.16
N ILE A 127 -27.85 -34.04 25.32
CA ILE A 127 -29.12 -34.45 24.74
C ILE A 127 -29.59 -35.68 25.50
N SER A 128 -30.84 -35.67 25.95
CA SER A 128 -31.48 -36.81 26.62
C SER A 128 -32.76 -37.20 25.90
N ALA A 129 -32.89 -38.47 25.51
CA ALA A 129 -34.14 -39.07 25.06
C ALA A 129 -34.70 -39.95 26.19
N LYS A 130 -35.82 -39.52 26.79
CA LYS A 130 -36.45 -40.16 27.94
C LYS A 130 -37.68 -40.93 27.48
N PHE A 131 -37.63 -42.24 27.60
CA PHE A 131 -38.77 -43.09 27.30
C PHE A 131 -39.84 -42.95 28.40
N SER A 132 -41.11 -42.96 28.00
CA SER A 132 -42.21 -42.96 28.96
C SER A 132 -42.06 -44.12 29.95
N PRO A 133 -42.32 -43.91 31.25
CA PRO A 133 -42.30 -44.98 32.26
C PRO A 133 -43.17 -46.19 31.92
N THR A 134 -44.22 -45.98 31.12
CA THR A 134 -45.16 -47.03 30.69
C THR A 134 -44.80 -47.64 29.34
N TYR A 135 -43.75 -47.14 28.66
CA TYR A 135 -43.30 -47.70 27.40
C TYR A 135 -42.52 -49.00 27.62
N SER A 136 -43.03 -50.10 27.08
CA SER A 136 -42.33 -51.38 27.11
C SER A 136 -41.41 -51.50 25.89
N LEU A 137 -40.12 -51.72 26.14
CA LEU A 137 -39.20 -52.09 25.07
C LEU A 137 -39.56 -53.48 24.53
N GLU A 138 -39.46 -53.63 23.20
CA GLU A 138 -39.75 -54.88 22.50
C GLU A 138 -38.50 -55.76 22.42
N ASP A 139 -38.67 -57.06 22.72
CA ASP A 139 -37.57 -58.01 22.62
C ASP A 139 -37.08 -58.15 21.16
N GLY A 140 -35.75 -58.20 21.00
CA GLY A 140 -35.07 -58.21 19.71
C GLY A 140 -35.09 -56.89 18.92
N ALA A 141 -35.70 -55.81 19.44
CA ALA A 141 -35.69 -54.50 18.77
C ALA A 141 -34.48 -53.63 19.19
N ARG A 142 -33.99 -52.80 18.25
CA ARG A 142 -32.97 -51.77 18.50
C ARG A 142 -33.62 -50.39 18.53
N TYR A 143 -33.30 -49.59 19.54
CA TYR A 143 -33.79 -48.21 19.65
C TYR A 143 -32.64 -47.23 19.42
N VAL A 144 -32.81 -46.29 18.49
CA VAL A 144 -31.74 -45.39 18.04
C VAL A 144 -32.19 -43.94 18.16
N LEU A 145 -31.45 -43.15 18.95
CA LEU A 145 -31.57 -41.69 18.96
C LEU A 145 -30.90 -41.11 17.71
N LYS A 146 -31.67 -40.41 16.87
CA LYS A 146 -31.21 -39.75 15.64
C LYS A 146 -31.39 -38.23 15.76
N PHE A 147 -30.36 -37.48 15.43
CA PHE A 147 -30.37 -36.01 15.35
C PHE A 147 -29.22 -35.53 14.44
N THR A 148 -29.30 -34.26 14.03
CA THR A 148 -28.31 -33.60 13.17
C THR A 148 -27.57 -32.52 13.96
N VAL A 149 -26.26 -32.42 13.74
CA VAL A 149 -25.40 -31.37 14.31
C VAL A 149 -24.65 -30.62 13.21
N THR A 150 -24.12 -29.45 13.54
CA THR A 150 -23.24 -28.66 12.67
C THR A 150 -21.94 -28.31 13.40
N SER A 151 -20.88 -28.03 12.66
CA SER A 151 -19.58 -27.66 13.22
C SER A 151 -19.64 -26.32 13.96
N THR A 152 -18.97 -26.22 15.10
CA THR A 152 -18.79 -24.95 15.82
C THR A 152 -17.63 -24.14 15.24
N GLN A 153 -17.48 -22.90 15.72
CA GLN A 153 -16.30 -22.10 15.45
C GLN A 153 -15.00 -22.82 15.87
N GLU A 154 -15.00 -23.49 17.03
CA GLU A 154 -13.83 -24.17 17.54
C GLU A 154 -13.37 -25.32 16.63
N ALA A 155 -14.30 -25.96 15.91
CA ALA A 155 -13.97 -26.95 14.91
C ALA A 155 -13.28 -26.33 13.67
N PHE A 156 -13.74 -25.15 13.24
CA PHE A 156 -13.09 -24.41 12.15
C PHE A 156 -11.70 -23.89 12.55
N ASP A 157 -11.51 -23.50 13.81
CA ASP A 157 -10.21 -23.10 14.35
C ASP A 157 -9.26 -24.30 14.44
N ALA A 158 -9.77 -25.45 14.88
CA ALA A 158 -9.01 -26.69 14.98
C ALA A 158 -8.50 -27.18 13.61
N ILE A 159 -9.37 -27.25 12.60
CA ILE A 159 -8.96 -27.67 11.23
C ILE A 159 -8.00 -26.67 10.58
N ALA A 160 -8.06 -25.39 10.96
CA ALA A 160 -7.10 -24.37 10.54
C ALA A 160 -5.75 -24.45 11.30
N GLY A 161 -5.64 -25.29 12.33
CA GLY A 161 -4.44 -25.46 13.15
C GLY A 161 -4.25 -24.38 14.22
N ASP A 162 -5.32 -23.67 14.60
CA ASP A 162 -5.28 -22.62 15.63
C ASP A 162 -5.49 -23.14 17.05
N LYS A 163 -5.82 -24.43 17.18
CA LYS A 163 -5.99 -25.14 18.44
C LYS A 163 -5.05 -26.32 18.47
N THR A 164 -4.39 -26.51 19.61
CA THR A 164 -3.66 -27.75 19.90
C THR A 164 -4.68 -28.84 20.19
N LEU A 165 -4.62 -29.94 19.44
CA LEU A 165 -5.50 -31.10 19.63
C LEU A 165 -4.83 -32.16 20.48
N THR A 166 -5.63 -32.81 21.32
CA THR A 166 -5.23 -33.97 22.11
C THR A 166 -5.97 -35.22 21.64
N SER A 167 -5.60 -36.39 22.19
CA SER A 167 -6.31 -37.65 21.96
C SER A 167 -7.76 -37.65 22.45
N ASP A 168 -8.14 -36.68 23.28
CA ASP A 168 -9.51 -36.49 23.76
C ASP A 168 -10.36 -35.66 22.79
N ASP A 169 -9.72 -34.91 21.90
CA ASP A 169 -10.39 -34.03 20.95
C ASP A 169 -10.67 -34.73 19.61
N ALA A 170 -9.75 -35.59 19.18
CA ALA A 170 -9.78 -36.23 17.87
C ALA A 170 -9.06 -37.58 17.83
N GLU A 171 -9.44 -38.44 16.89
CA GLU A 171 -8.73 -39.70 16.65
C GLU A 171 -7.29 -39.41 16.21
N GLY A 172 -6.32 -39.87 16.99
CA GLY A 172 -4.90 -39.61 16.72
C GLY A 172 -4.50 -38.14 16.77
N ALA A 173 -5.30 -37.28 17.42
CA ALA A 173 -5.15 -35.82 17.38
C ALA A 173 -5.20 -35.22 15.95
N ASP A 174 -5.83 -35.91 15.00
CA ASP A 174 -6.01 -35.46 13.62
C ASP A 174 -7.22 -34.53 13.50
N ALA A 175 -7.01 -33.28 13.08
CA ALA A 175 -8.08 -32.30 12.94
C ALA A 175 -9.14 -32.67 11.90
N THR A 176 -8.88 -33.66 11.03
CA THR A 176 -9.86 -34.20 10.08
C THR A 176 -10.77 -35.26 10.69
N LYS A 177 -10.54 -35.63 11.95
CA LYS A 177 -11.23 -36.71 12.68
C LYS A 177 -11.64 -36.26 14.09
N LEU A 178 -12.23 -35.08 14.21
CA LEU A 178 -12.71 -34.55 15.50
C LEU A 178 -13.86 -35.40 16.04
N TYR A 179 -13.89 -35.67 17.34
CA TYR A 179 -15.04 -36.36 17.93
C TYR A 179 -16.27 -35.45 17.96
N SER A 180 -17.44 -35.96 17.55
CA SER A 180 -18.70 -35.20 17.63
C SER A 180 -19.32 -35.25 19.03
N ASN A 181 -18.93 -36.19 19.88
CA ASN A 181 -19.38 -36.29 21.25
C ASN A 181 -18.22 -36.46 22.23
N LYS A 182 -18.45 -36.07 23.47
CA LYS A 182 -17.57 -36.35 24.61
C LYS A 182 -17.85 -37.74 25.17
N GLY A 183 -19.10 -38.19 25.09
CA GLY A 183 -19.52 -39.54 25.44
C GLY A 183 -21.04 -39.67 25.42
N ALA A 184 -21.51 -40.91 25.27
CA ALA A 184 -22.92 -41.25 25.33
C ALA A 184 -23.14 -42.37 26.35
N SER A 185 -24.34 -42.43 26.95
CA SER A 185 -24.71 -43.47 27.89
C SER A 185 -26.19 -43.82 27.80
N VAL A 186 -26.55 -45.02 28.24
CA VAL A 186 -27.94 -45.43 28.46
C VAL A 186 -28.13 -45.79 29.92
N ALA A 187 -29.12 -45.15 30.55
CA ALA A 187 -29.57 -45.47 31.90
C ALA A 187 -30.92 -46.18 31.81
N TYR A 188 -31.09 -47.24 32.60
CA TYR A 188 -32.34 -47.98 32.66
C TYR A 188 -32.57 -48.61 34.03
N SER A 189 -33.83 -48.80 34.38
CA SER A 189 -34.27 -49.50 35.56
C SER A 189 -34.64 -50.96 35.23
N TYR A 190 -34.35 -51.86 36.18
CA TYR A 190 -34.68 -53.28 36.09
C TYR A 190 -34.86 -53.88 37.49
N GLY A 191 -35.58 -55.00 37.57
CA GLY A 191 -35.65 -55.85 38.76
C GLY A 191 -37.00 -55.84 39.46
N ILE A 192 -37.30 -56.94 40.14
CA ILE A 192 -38.61 -57.21 40.75
C ILE A 192 -38.68 -56.57 42.15
N GLY A 193 -39.75 -55.80 42.42
CA GLY A 193 -40.01 -55.20 43.73
C GLY A 193 -39.25 -53.88 43.98
N THR A 194 -37.94 -53.95 44.24
CA THR A 194 -37.09 -52.74 44.40
C THR A 194 -36.35 -52.44 43.10
N SER A 195 -36.75 -51.37 42.41
CA SER A 195 -36.13 -50.93 41.15
C SER A 195 -34.64 -50.66 41.33
N ARG A 196 -33.79 -51.28 40.51
CA ARG A 196 -32.36 -50.99 40.41
C ARG A 196 -32.08 -50.21 39.14
N THR A 197 -31.31 -49.15 39.22
CA THR A 197 -30.86 -48.39 38.04
C THR A 197 -29.45 -48.81 37.65
N LYS A 198 -29.23 -49.02 36.36
CA LYS A 198 -27.90 -49.25 35.78
C LYS A 198 -27.67 -48.27 34.64
N THR A 199 -26.44 -47.77 34.58
CA THR A 199 -25.95 -46.94 33.48
C THR A 199 -24.89 -47.72 32.73
N LYS A 200 -24.92 -47.64 31.40
CA LYS A 200 -23.91 -48.22 30.52
C LYS A 200 -23.45 -47.16 29.52
N ASP A 201 -22.14 -46.95 29.46
CA ASP A 201 -21.55 -46.03 28.50
C ASP A 201 -21.38 -46.70 27.12
N TYR A 202 -21.52 -45.90 26.07
CA TYR A 202 -21.16 -46.29 24.73
C TYR A 202 -19.65 -46.11 24.55
N SER A 203 -18.98 -47.13 24.00
CA SER A 203 -17.53 -47.11 23.76
C SER A 203 -17.15 -46.38 22.47
N GLU A 204 -18.10 -46.22 21.55
CA GLU A 204 -17.88 -45.58 20.26
C GLU A 204 -17.71 -44.07 20.40
N LYS A 205 -16.73 -43.53 19.70
CA LYS A 205 -16.47 -42.08 19.60
C LYS A 205 -16.57 -41.66 18.14
N PRO A 206 -17.77 -41.31 17.64
CA PRO A 206 -17.96 -40.88 16.26
C PRO A 206 -17.05 -39.69 15.92
N THR A 207 -16.40 -39.76 14.76
CA THR A 207 -15.52 -38.70 14.24
C THR A 207 -16.15 -38.01 13.03
N PHE A 208 -15.85 -36.73 12.83
CA PHE A 208 -16.22 -35.98 11.63
C PHE A 208 -15.08 -35.07 11.15
N LYS A 209 -15.14 -34.70 9.87
CA LYS A 209 -14.24 -33.72 9.25
C LYS A 209 -14.99 -32.38 9.09
N PRO A 210 -14.54 -31.28 9.72
CA PRO A 210 -15.06 -29.95 9.41
C PRO A 210 -14.78 -29.56 7.95
N SER A 211 -15.50 -28.56 7.42
CA SER A 211 -15.19 -28.05 6.09
C SER A 211 -13.75 -27.51 6.00
N ASP A 212 -13.07 -27.70 4.87
CA ASP A 212 -11.66 -27.31 4.71
C ASP A 212 -11.41 -25.82 5.03
N PRO A 213 -10.24 -25.48 5.62
CA PRO A 213 -9.84 -24.10 5.87
C PRO A 213 -9.80 -23.27 4.59
N LEU A 214 -9.85 -21.95 4.76
CA LEU A 214 -9.69 -21.00 3.66
C LEU A 214 -8.22 -20.95 3.19
N THR A 215 -8.07 -20.71 1.89
CA THR A 215 -6.85 -20.19 1.28
C THR A 215 -7.14 -18.77 0.83
N VAL A 216 -6.36 -17.80 1.31
CA VAL A 216 -6.59 -16.37 1.08
C VAL A 216 -5.53 -15.86 0.11
N PRO A 217 -5.86 -15.67 -1.18
CA PRO A 217 -4.91 -15.18 -2.17
C PRO A 217 -4.62 -13.69 -1.95
N VAL A 218 -3.39 -13.31 -2.25
CA VAL A 218 -2.92 -11.93 -2.27
C VAL A 218 -2.13 -11.67 -3.55
N GLU A 219 -2.55 -10.66 -4.30
CA GLU A 219 -1.81 -10.12 -5.44
C GLU A 219 -1.00 -8.90 -4.96
N ILE A 220 0.26 -8.78 -5.37
CA ILE A 220 1.14 -7.66 -5.04
C ILE A 220 1.58 -7.00 -6.35
N GLU A 221 1.18 -5.75 -6.58
CA GLU A 221 1.54 -4.97 -7.75
C GLU A 221 2.56 -3.88 -7.42
N TRP A 222 3.58 -3.76 -8.25
CA TRP A 222 4.57 -2.69 -8.23
C TRP A 222 4.37 -1.79 -9.43
N LYS A 223 4.04 -0.52 -9.17
CA LYS A 223 3.72 0.48 -10.20
C LYS A 223 4.69 1.64 -10.17
N GLY A 224 5.00 2.15 -11.35
CA GLY A 224 5.74 3.38 -11.54
C GLY A 224 4.96 4.61 -11.07
N VAL A 225 5.58 5.78 -11.24
CA VAL A 225 5.06 7.03 -10.66
C VAL A 225 3.68 7.38 -11.22
N ASP A 226 3.44 7.11 -12.50
CA ASP A 226 2.17 7.32 -13.21
C ASP A 226 1.07 6.30 -12.85
N GLY A 227 1.40 5.24 -12.09
CA GLY A 227 0.49 4.15 -11.76
C GLY A 227 0.23 3.15 -12.89
N LYS A 228 0.97 3.23 -13.99
CA LYS A 228 0.78 2.36 -15.17
C LYS A 228 2.07 1.71 -15.64
N SER A 229 3.15 2.49 -15.68
CA SER A 229 4.49 2.03 -16.04
C SER A 229 5.08 1.10 -14.98
N ASN A 230 6.15 0.40 -15.34
CA ASN A 230 6.97 -0.32 -14.37
C ASN A 230 7.78 0.68 -13.53
N PRO A 231 7.97 0.45 -12.23
CA PRO A 231 8.78 1.32 -11.40
C PRO A 231 10.26 1.23 -11.74
N SER A 232 10.93 2.38 -11.64
CA SER A 232 12.39 2.53 -11.73
C SER A 232 13.07 2.48 -10.36
N ALA A 233 12.32 2.66 -9.27
CA ALA A 233 12.84 2.61 -7.91
C ALA A 233 13.30 1.19 -7.53
N ASN A 234 14.28 1.13 -6.63
CA ASN A 234 14.74 -0.15 -6.08
C ASN A 234 13.65 -0.77 -5.21
N ARG A 235 13.36 -2.05 -5.46
CA ARG A 235 12.37 -2.82 -4.70
C ARG A 235 13.05 -3.65 -3.61
N PRO A 236 12.42 -3.85 -2.43
CA PRO A 236 12.93 -4.75 -1.42
C PRO A 236 13.01 -6.18 -1.97
N PRO A 237 13.91 -7.04 -1.47
CA PRO A 237 14.06 -8.42 -1.97
C PRO A 237 12.84 -9.31 -1.66
N SER A 238 12.05 -8.93 -0.66
CA SER A 238 10.84 -9.65 -0.25
C SER A 238 9.90 -8.73 0.53
N VAL A 239 8.62 -9.10 0.60
CA VAL A 239 7.59 -8.43 1.39
C VAL A 239 6.98 -9.43 2.37
N GLU A 240 7.06 -9.16 3.68
CA GLU A 240 6.35 -9.94 4.71
C GLU A 240 4.94 -9.36 4.92
N LEU A 241 3.93 -10.08 4.47
CA LEU A 241 2.52 -9.73 4.64
C LEU A 241 1.95 -10.35 5.91
N LYS A 242 1.07 -9.62 6.60
CA LYS A 242 0.43 -10.04 7.85
C LYS A 242 -1.08 -10.00 7.71
N LEU A 243 -1.73 -11.15 7.94
CA LEU A 243 -3.18 -11.24 7.98
C LEU A 243 -3.64 -11.08 9.43
N ASN A 244 -4.48 -10.09 9.67
CA ASN A 244 -5.17 -9.88 10.94
C ASN A 244 -6.53 -10.57 10.91
N GLN A 245 -6.90 -11.19 12.02
CA GLN A 245 -8.20 -11.85 12.20
C GLN A 245 -9.05 -11.04 13.19
N LYS A 246 -10.32 -10.78 12.85
CA LYS A 246 -11.25 -9.98 13.65
C LYS A 246 -12.55 -10.73 13.92
N LYS A 247 -13.06 -10.64 15.15
CA LYS A 247 -14.37 -11.18 15.56
C LYS A 247 -14.88 -10.46 16.80
N ASP A 248 -16.15 -10.04 16.78
CA ASP A 248 -16.87 -9.45 17.92
C ASP A 248 -16.08 -8.32 18.63
N GLY A 249 -15.43 -7.44 17.85
CA GLY A 249 -14.61 -6.33 18.34
C GLY A 249 -13.19 -6.72 18.79
N SER A 250 -12.87 -8.01 18.92
CA SER A 250 -11.51 -8.49 19.17
C SER A 250 -10.69 -8.57 17.87
N THR A 251 -9.40 -8.23 17.94
CA THR A 251 -8.46 -8.36 16.83
C THR A 251 -7.25 -9.18 17.26
N LYS A 252 -6.95 -10.25 16.52
CA LYS A 252 -5.70 -11.01 16.61
C LYS A 252 -4.76 -10.50 15.51
N ASP A 253 -3.85 -9.61 15.89
CA ASP A 253 -2.84 -9.07 14.98
C ASP A 253 -1.88 -10.17 14.52
N SER A 254 -1.49 -10.11 13.24
CA SER A 254 -0.53 -11.06 12.63
C SER A 254 -0.91 -12.53 12.81
N TYR A 255 -2.21 -12.84 12.77
CA TYR A 255 -2.77 -14.19 12.87
C TYR A 255 -2.12 -15.19 11.91
N ARG A 256 -1.84 -14.77 10.67
CA ARG A 256 -0.98 -15.49 9.72
C ARG A 256 0.02 -14.53 9.10
N LYS A 257 1.15 -15.08 8.67
CA LYS A 257 2.21 -14.35 7.95
C LYS A 257 2.60 -15.11 6.71
N VAL A 258 2.93 -14.39 5.65
CA VAL A 258 3.52 -14.97 4.44
C VAL A 258 4.57 -14.01 3.90
N THR A 259 5.71 -14.54 3.46
CA THR A 259 6.74 -13.75 2.79
C THR A 259 6.66 -14.01 1.31
N SER A 260 6.44 -12.96 0.52
CA SER A 260 6.52 -13.03 -0.94
C SER A 260 7.91 -12.55 -1.38
N PRO A 261 8.68 -13.35 -2.15
CA PRO A 261 9.87 -12.83 -2.82
C PRO A 261 9.47 -11.75 -3.84
N VAL A 262 10.38 -10.82 -4.11
CA VAL A 262 10.22 -9.82 -5.16
C VAL A 262 11.30 -10.08 -6.22
N GLN A 263 10.86 -10.44 -7.42
CA GLN A 263 11.79 -10.79 -8.50
C GLN A 263 12.10 -9.59 -9.39
N THR A 264 13.35 -9.48 -9.85
CA THR A 264 13.89 -8.28 -10.55
C THR A 264 13.06 -7.79 -11.74
N ASN A 265 12.40 -8.69 -12.48
CA ASN A 265 11.62 -8.37 -13.69
C ASN A 265 10.13 -8.77 -13.61
N ILE A 266 9.64 -9.13 -12.42
CA ILE A 266 8.22 -9.44 -12.19
C ILE A 266 7.62 -8.30 -11.37
N PHE A 267 6.58 -7.66 -11.88
CA PHE A 267 5.94 -6.50 -11.22
C PHE A 267 4.58 -6.84 -10.60
N THR A 268 4.09 -8.07 -10.83
CA THR A 268 2.91 -8.62 -10.18
C THR A 268 3.28 -9.97 -9.59
N GLU A 269 3.29 -10.07 -8.26
CA GLU A 269 3.57 -11.30 -7.53
C GLU A 269 2.28 -11.83 -6.92
N ASN A 270 2.14 -13.15 -6.84
CA ASN A 270 0.99 -13.80 -6.22
C ASN A 270 1.46 -14.66 -5.05
N THR A 271 0.79 -14.51 -3.91
CA THR A 271 1.02 -15.34 -2.73
C THR A 271 -0.31 -15.70 -2.07
N ASN A 272 -0.29 -16.55 -1.06
CA ASN A 272 -1.50 -16.93 -0.34
C ASN A 272 -1.22 -17.24 1.13
N PHE A 273 -2.20 -16.94 1.98
CA PHE A 273 -2.26 -17.50 3.32
C PHE A 273 -3.04 -18.81 3.27
N THR A 274 -2.42 -19.90 3.71
CA THR A 274 -3.08 -21.21 3.83
C THR A 274 -3.55 -21.45 5.27
N LYS A 275 -4.47 -22.42 5.45
CA LYS A 275 -4.96 -22.84 6.77
C LYS A 275 -5.55 -21.67 7.57
N VAL A 276 -6.42 -20.89 6.93
CA VAL A 276 -7.12 -19.75 7.53
C VAL A 276 -8.51 -20.20 8.02
N ALA A 277 -8.84 -19.93 9.28
CA ALA A 277 -10.12 -20.34 9.87
C ALA A 277 -11.33 -19.66 9.18
N LYS A 278 -12.50 -20.30 9.19
CA LYS A 278 -13.75 -19.68 8.72
C LYS A 278 -14.41 -18.87 9.84
N GLY A 279 -15.38 -18.02 9.51
CA GLY A 279 -16.21 -17.33 10.51
C GLY A 279 -15.60 -16.08 11.14
N TYR A 280 -14.53 -15.53 10.55
CA TYR A 280 -13.89 -14.28 10.96
C TYR A 280 -13.87 -13.26 9.82
N ASP A 281 -13.72 -11.99 10.18
CA ASP A 281 -13.36 -10.94 9.24
C ASP A 281 -11.83 -10.80 9.19
N TYR A 282 -11.30 -10.51 8.00
CA TYR A 282 -9.86 -10.47 7.76
C TYR A 282 -9.42 -9.12 7.23
N GLU A 283 -8.25 -8.67 7.69
CA GLU A 283 -7.60 -7.44 7.23
C GLU A 283 -6.13 -7.74 6.93
N LEU A 284 -5.66 -7.27 5.77
CA LEU A 284 -4.27 -7.44 5.37
C LEU A 284 -3.45 -6.19 5.77
N LYS A 285 -2.30 -6.41 6.41
CA LYS A 285 -1.28 -5.41 6.64
C LYS A 285 -0.06 -5.72 5.77
N ALA A 286 0.31 -4.76 4.94
CA ALA A 286 1.52 -4.78 4.13
C ALA A 286 2.56 -3.79 4.73
N PRO A 287 3.86 -4.11 4.68
CA PRO A 287 4.90 -3.23 5.21
C PRO A 287 5.18 -2.07 4.24
N ASP A 288 5.68 -0.96 4.77
CA ASP A 288 6.16 0.15 3.95
C ASP A 288 7.38 -0.28 3.11
N ALA A 289 7.49 0.29 1.92
CA ALA A 289 8.64 0.11 1.03
C ALA A 289 9.23 1.46 0.66
N SER A 290 10.55 1.62 0.82
CA SER A 290 11.24 2.87 0.51
C SER A 290 11.03 3.25 -0.95
N GLY A 291 10.58 4.48 -1.20
CA GLY A 291 10.28 4.97 -2.54
C GLY A 291 8.86 4.70 -3.04
N TYR A 292 7.99 4.09 -2.21
CA TYR A 292 6.63 3.74 -2.60
C TYR A 292 5.61 4.18 -1.55
N THR A 293 4.41 4.51 -2.02
CA THR A 293 3.20 4.44 -1.19
C THR A 293 2.62 3.05 -1.28
N VAL A 294 2.06 2.53 -0.19
CA VAL A 294 1.39 1.23 -0.15
C VAL A 294 -0.13 1.41 0.03
N GLU A 295 -0.90 0.71 -0.79
CA GLU A 295 -2.36 0.63 -0.68
C GLU A 295 -2.76 -0.84 -0.58
N VAL A 296 -3.71 -1.16 0.29
CA VAL A 296 -4.26 -2.52 0.44
C VAL A 296 -5.74 -2.48 0.13
N GLN A 297 -6.16 -3.28 -0.83
CA GLN A 297 -7.55 -3.41 -1.28
C GLN A 297 -8.10 -4.79 -0.91
N ASN A 298 -9.30 -4.82 -0.34
CA ASN A 298 -10.06 -6.06 -0.19
C ASN A 298 -10.82 -6.32 -1.50
N THR A 299 -10.50 -7.42 -2.17
CA THR A 299 -11.06 -7.79 -3.48
C THR A 299 -12.02 -8.97 -3.40
N GLY A 300 -12.14 -9.59 -2.22
CA GLY A 300 -12.94 -10.80 -2.00
C GLY A 300 -14.23 -10.55 -1.22
N THR A 301 -14.87 -11.64 -0.82
CA THR A 301 -16.03 -11.62 0.10
C THR A 301 -15.64 -12.12 1.48
N LYS A 302 -16.55 -12.02 2.45
CA LYS A 302 -16.34 -12.55 3.81
C LYS A 302 -16.07 -14.06 3.79
N GLU A 303 -16.75 -14.80 2.93
CA GLU A 303 -16.65 -16.26 2.79
C GLU A 303 -15.44 -16.69 1.97
N LYS A 304 -14.98 -15.82 1.05
CA LYS A 304 -13.84 -16.04 0.16
C LYS A 304 -12.97 -14.77 0.11
N PRO A 305 -12.24 -14.46 1.19
CA PRO A 305 -11.45 -13.24 1.25
C PRO A 305 -10.27 -13.32 0.28
N SER A 306 -9.95 -12.18 -0.33
CA SER A 306 -8.77 -11.99 -1.18
C SER A 306 -8.33 -10.55 -1.09
N PHE A 307 -7.03 -10.30 -1.31
CA PHE A 307 -6.47 -8.96 -1.20
C PHE A 307 -5.59 -8.61 -2.38
N LYS A 308 -5.45 -7.31 -2.60
CA LYS A 308 -4.50 -6.74 -3.55
C LYS A 308 -3.69 -5.66 -2.86
N VAL A 309 -2.37 -5.75 -2.94
CA VAL A 309 -1.42 -4.78 -2.40
C VAL A 309 -0.81 -4.02 -3.57
N ILE A 310 -0.88 -2.70 -3.54
CA ILE A 310 -0.36 -1.85 -4.61
C ILE A 310 0.73 -0.96 -4.02
N TYR A 311 1.97 -1.21 -4.44
CA TYR A 311 3.10 -0.32 -4.19
C TYR A 311 3.25 0.62 -5.39
N ARG A 312 2.99 1.92 -5.19
CA ARG A 312 3.14 2.93 -6.24
C ARG A 312 4.32 3.85 -5.95
N GLN A 313 5.22 3.98 -6.93
CA GLN A 313 6.43 4.77 -6.78
C GLN A 313 6.12 6.25 -6.53
N LEU A 314 6.87 6.84 -5.61
CA LEU A 314 6.86 8.26 -5.29
C LEU A 314 7.62 9.08 -6.35
N PRO A 315 7.13 10.28 -6.72
CA PRO A 315 7.79 11.14 -7.70
C PRO A 315 9.12 11.71 -7.18
N SER A 316 9.95 12.19 -8.10
CA SER A 316 11.25 12.81 -7.81
C SER A 316 11.39 14.16 -8.52
N LEU A 317 12.16 15.07 -7.92
CA LEU A 317 12.56 16.33 -8.53
C LEU A 317 14.04 16.27 -8.90
N ALA A 318 14.34 16.23 -10.20
CA ALA A 318 15.69 16.35 -10.73
C ALA A 318 16.01 17.82 -11.04
N ILE A 319 17.20 18.28 -10.68
CA ILE A 319 17.66 19.64 -10.87
C ILE A 319 18.98 19.59 -11.62
N LYS A 320 19.00 20.17 -12.83
CA LYS A 320 20.16 20.22 -13.71
C LYS A 320 20.65 21.66 -13.86
N LYS A 321 21.98 21.82 -13.82
CA LYS A 321 22.63 23.12 -14.04
C LYS A 321 23.25 23.18 -15.45
N ILE A 322 23.03 24.30 -16.13
CA ILE A 322 23.64 24.61 -17.43
C ILE A 322 24.31 25.99 -17.38
N LEU A 323 25.48 26.11 -17.99
CA LEU A 323 26.22 27.35 -18.17
C LEU A 323 26.39 27.67 -19.67
N GLU A 324 25.98 28.87 -20.09
CA GLU A 324 26.08 29.35 -21.46
C GLU A 324 27.00 30.58 -21.56
N GLY A 325 27.74 30.68 -22.67
CA GLY A 325 28.64 31.82 -22.96
C GLY A 325 30.03 31.76 -22.31
N GLU A 326 30.31 30.72 -21.52
CA GLU A 326 31.64 30.40 -20.98
C GLU A 326 31.69 28.91 -20.58
N GLN A 327 32.85 28.27 -20.72
CA GLN A 327 33.11 26.96 -20.15
C GLN A 327 34.01 27.14 -18.92
N SER A 328 33.40 27.14 -17.73
CA SER A 328 34.12 27.21 -16.46
C SER A 328 33.77 25.99 -15.60
N PRO A 329 34.46 24.85 -15.80
CA PRO A 329 34.10 23.57 -15.16
C PRO A 329 34.29 23.58 -13.63
N ASN A 330 34.89 24.63 -13.08
CA ASN A 330 35.19 24.75 -11.66
C ASN A 330 34.21 25.66 -10.90
N LYS A 331 33.37 26.44 -11.59
CA LYS A 331 32.41 27.32 -10.93
C LYS A 331 31.19 26.53 -10.48
N SER A 332 30.92 26.58 -9.18
CA SER A 332 29.69 26.03 -8.60
C SER A 332 28.66 27.13 -8.37
N PHE A 333 27.40 26.80 -8.61
CA PHE A 333 26.24 27.64 -8.38
C PHE A 333 25.41 27.07 -7.23
N ILE A 334 24.88 27.94 -6.37
CA ILE A 334 24.12 27.52 -5.19
C ILE A 334 22.64 27.69 -5.50
N ILE A 335 21.87 26.61 -5.43
CA ILE A 335 20.44 26.60 -5.76
C ILE A 335 19.66 26.30 -4.49
N ASN A 336 18.73 27.19 -4.14
CA ASN A 336 17.71 26.97 -3.13
C ASN A 336 16.56 26.14 -3.72
N VAL A 337 16.14 25.13 -2.97
CA VAL A 337 14.93 24.37 -3.26
C VAL A 337 14.00 24.54 -2.06
N THR A 338 12.77 24.96 -2.32
CA THR A 338 11.70 25.03 -1.33
C THR A 338 10.65 23.97 -1.65
N LEU A 339 10.18 23.24 -0.64
CA LEU A 339 9.22 22.15 -0.73
C LEU A 339 8.14 22.31 0.33
N SER A 340 6.88 22.19 -0.08
CA SER A 340 5.73 22.16 0.82
C SER A 340 4.74 21.08 0.42
N ASP A 341 3.96 20.59 1.39
CA ASP A 341 2.87 19.65 1.13
C ASP A 341 1.68 20.36 0.44
N LYS A 342 0.64 19.58 0.15
CA LYS A 342 -0.60 20.06 -0.47
C LYS A 342 -1.33 21.16 0.32
N ASP A 343 -1.06 21.26 1.63
CA ASP A 343 -1.68 22.23 2.53
C ASP A 343 -0.77 23.44 2.78
N GLY A 344 0.42 23.48 2.13
CA GLY A 344 1.39 24.55 2.24
C GLY A 344 2.37 24.41 3.42
N ASN A 345 2.36 23.29 4.15
CA ASN A 345 3.29 23.08 5.26
C ASN A 345 4.67 22.63 4.76
N PRO A 346 5.76 23.05 5.42
CA PRO A 346 7.12 22.66 5.03
C PRO A 346 7.35 21.15 5.16
N ILE A 347 7.88 20.53 4.10
CA ILE A 347 8.26 19.11 4.12
C ILE A 347 9.67 18.95 4.70
N ASN A 348 9.86 17.93 5.52
CA ASN A 348 11.13 17.64 6.19
C ASN A 348 11.54 16.18 5.95
N GLY A 349 12.84 15.92 5.93
CA GLY A 349 13.37 14.57 5.81
C GLY A 349 14.55 14.44 4.86
N LYS A 350 14.91 13.21 4.52
CA LYS A 350 15.97 12.90 3.57
C LYS A 350 15.36 12.35 2.29
N PHE A 351 15.59 13.03 1.18
CA PHE A 351 15.07 12.70 -0.16
C PHE A 351 16.26 12.42 -1.08
N GLY A 352 16.48 11.14 -1.40
CA GLY A 352 17.73 10.66 -1.98
C GLY A 352 18.91 10.95 -1.05
N ASN A 353 19.90 11.69 -1.54
CA ASN A 353 21.07 12.10 -0.76
C ASN A 353 20.93 13.47 -0.07
N THR A 354 19.78 14.14 -0.27
CA THR A 354 19.58 15.52 0.18
C THR A 354 18.71 15.57 1.42
N THR A 355 19.19 16.26 2.45
CA THR A 355 18.38 16.57 3.65
C THR A 355 17.65 17.89 3.44
N VAL A 356 16.35 17.89 3.75
CA VAL A 356 15.46 19.05 3.69
C VAL A 356 15.02 19.37 5.11
N THR A 357 15.16 20.63 5.50
CA THR A 357 14.81 21.14 6.83
C THR A 357 13.99 22.42 6.68
N ASN A 358 12.89 22.48 7.40
CA ASN A 358 11.86 23.50 7.29
C ASN A 358 11.43 23.77 5.82
N GLY A 359 11.23 22.69 5.05
CA GLY A 359 10.84 22.79 3.65
C GLY A 359 11.92 23.37 2.74
N LYS A 360 13.16 23.50 3.20
CA LYS A 360 14.23 24.14 2.44
C LYS A 360 15.50 23.31 2.40
N THR A 361 16.22 23.41 1.29
CA THR A 361 17.56 22.86 1.15
C THR A 361 18.36 23.67 0.13
N GLN A 362 19.68 23.57 0.21
CA GLN A 362 20.60 24.18 -0.74
C GLN A 362 21.44 23.10 -1.39
N ILE A 363 21.54 23.16 -2.72
CA ILE A 363 22.37 22.26 -3.52
C ILE A 363 23.43 23.08 -4.26
N SER A 364 24.62 22.52 -4.42
CA SER A 364 25.70 23.14 -5.17
C SER A 364 25.97 22.33 -6.44
N LEU A 365 25.77 22.94 -7.60
CA LEU A 365 25.93 22.30 -8.90
C LEU A 365 26.88 23.10 -9.80
N LYS A 366 27.71 22.39 -10.57
CA LYS A 366 28.53 22.94 -11.66
C LYS A 366 27.82 22.75 -13.01
N ASP A 367 28.40 23.31 -14.06
CA ASP A 367 27.90 23.10 -15.43
C ASP A 367 27.76 21.60 -15.77
N GLY A 368 26.64 21.25 -16.38
CA GLY A 368 26.28 19.89 -16.76
C GLY A 368 25.91 18.96 -15.58
N GLN A 369 26.09 19.38 -14.32
CA GLN A 369 25.77 18.54 -13.17
C GLN A 369 24.27 18.50 -12.89
N GLU A 370 23.84 17.36 -12.39
CA GLU A 370 22.45 17.08 -12.03
C GLU A 370 22.39 16.38 -10.67
N THR A 371 21.36 16.69 -9.90
CA THR A 371 21.03 15.99 -8.65
C THR A 371 19.53 15.77 -8.58
N ALA A 372 19.09 14.71 -7.87
CA ALA A 372 17.68 14.43 -7.67
C ALA A 372 17.33 14.40 -6.18
N LEU A 373 16.21 15.02 -5.83
CA LEU A 373 15.50 14.79 -4.59
C LEU A 373 14.50 13.65 -4.86
N SER A 374 14.93 12.43 -4.56
CA SER A 374 14.17 11.22 -4.88
C SER A 374 13.06 10.94 -3.89
N TYR A 375 11.97 10.37 -4.38
CA TYR A 375 10.88 9.81 -3.59
C TYR A 375 10.17 10.83 -2.68
N LEU A 376 9.89 12.01 -3.24
CA LEU A 376 9.11 13.05 -2.58
C LEU A 376 7.65 12.60 -2.45
N PRO A 377 6.94 13.01 -1.38
CA PRO A 377 5.50 12.80 -1.26
C PRO A 377 4.78 13.32 -2.50
N ARG A 378 3.74 12.62 -2.94
CA ARG A 378 2.91 13.10 -4.04
C ARG A 378 2.24 14.41 -3.67
N ASP A 379 2.03 15.25 -4.67
CA ASP A 379 1.45 16.59 -4.53
C ASP A 379 2.33 17.56 -3.73
N THR A 380 3.63 17.27 -3.62
CA THR A 380 4.63 18.21 -3.12
C THR A 380 4.74 19.40 -4.08
N HIS A 381 4.49 20.61 -3.57
CA HIS A 381 4.82 21.84 -4.27
C HIS A 381 6.32 22.13 -4.15
N TYR A 382 6.97 22.44 -5.25
CA TYR A 382 8.39 22.77 -5.29
C TYR A 382 8.63 24.13 -5.92
N LYS A 383 9.68 24.82 -5.47
CA LYS A 383 10.20 26.04 -6.08
C LYS A 383 11.72 26.02 -6.06
N VAL A 384 12.34 26.33 -7.20
CA VAL A 384 13.79 26.33 -7.40
C VAL A 384 14.29 27.73 -7.73
N GLU A 385 15.26 28.22 -6.97
CA GLU A 385 15.82 29.56 -7.12
C GLU A 385 17.33 29.53 -6.88
N GLU A 386 18.11 30.04 -7.81
CA GLU A 386 19.55 30.22 -7.60
C GLU A 386 19.81 31.38 -6.64
N VAL A 387 20.81 31.24 -5.76
CA VAL A 387 21.18 32.26 -4.78
C VAL A 387 21.80 33.46 -5.48
N GLU A 388 21.40 34.68 -5.10
CA GLU A 388 21.87 35.95 -5.68
C GLU A 388 23.39 36.05 -5.81
N THR A 389 24.15 35.63 -4.79
CA THR A 389 25.62 35.69 -4.82
C THR A 389 26.24 34.77 -5.87
N SER A 390 25.60 33.64 -6.19
CA SER A 390 26.04 32.76 -7.29
C SER A 390 25.63 33.25 -8.68
N ARG A 391 24.61 34.12 -8.78
CA ARG A 391 24.14 34.73 -10.03
C ARG A 391 25.01 35.88 -10.53
N ALA A 392 25.95 36.40 -9.71
CA ALA A 392 26.77 37.56 -10.06
C ALA A 392 27.53 37.35 -11.39
N GLY A 393 27.31 38.26 -12.35
CA GLY A 393 27.86 38.18 -13.72
C GLY A 393 27.05 37.34 -14.69
N TYR A 394 25.84 36.88 -14.31
CA TYR A 394 24.99 36.03 -15.14
C TYR A 394 23.54 36.54 -15.15
N HIS A 395 22.86 36.31 -16.27
CA HIS A 395 21.42 36.30 -16.35
C HIS A 395 20.93 34.86 -16.19
N VAL A 396 19.96 34.61 -15.31
CA VAL A 396 19.51 33.24 -14.98
C VAL A 396 18.10 33.00 -15.51
N THR A 397 17.92 31.86 -16.16
CA THR A 397 16.63 31.39 -16.66
C THR A 397 16.31 30.00 -16.08
N TYR A 398 15.02 29.68 -16.00
CA TYR A 398 14.51 28.45 -15.41
C TYR A 398 13.58 27.73 -16.37
N GLU A 399 13.77 26.42 -16.51
CA GLU A 399 12.73 25.53 -17.01
C GLU A 399 12.03 24.86 -15.82
N LYS A 400 10.70 24.97 -15.77
CA LYS A 400 9.87 24.44 -14.67
C LYS A 400 10.39 24.90 -13.29
N GLN A 401 10.47 26.21 -13.10
CA GLN A 401 10.98 26.80 -11.85
C GLN A 401 10.18 26.38 -10.61
N GLU A 402 8.88 26.24 -10.77
CA GLU A 402 7.92 26.00 -9.70
C GLU A 402 6.77 25.13 -10.23
N GLY A 403 6.22 24.28 -9.36
CA GLY A 403 5.08 23.43 -9.70
C GLY A 403 4.80 22.37 -8.64
N THR A 404 3.95 21.41 -8.99
CA THR A 404 3.52 20.34 -8.08
C THR A 404 3.94 18.97 -8.63
N LEU A 405 4.46 18.11 -7.76
CA LEU A 405 4.95 16.78 -8.12
C LEU A 405 3.83 15.73 -8.07
N SER A 406 3.20 15.48 -9.20
CA SER A 406 2.35 14.30 -9.43
C SER A 406 3.11 13.18 -10.17
N GLU A 407 4.16 13.55 -10.89
CA GLU A 407 5.08 12.73 -11.68
C GLU A 407 6.54 13.16 -11.46
N ASP A 408 7.50 12.44 -12.06
CA ASP A 408 8.90 12.87 -12.04
C ASP A 408 9.08 14.15 -12.84
N VAL A 409 9.73 15.15 -12.25
CA VAL A 409 9.97 16.45 -12.89
C VAL A 409 11.46 16.74 -12.92
N GLN A 410 11.94 17.20 -14.07
CA GLN A 410 13.25 17.81 -14.22
C GLN A 410 13.11 19.32 -14.37
N THR A 411 13.82 20.08 -13.53
CA THR A 411 14.01 21.52 -13.66
C THR A 411 15.44 21.81 -14.11
N ILE A 412 15.58 22.78 -15.01
CA ILE A 412 16.86 23.20 -15.57
C ILE A 412 17.12 24.66 -15.17
N VAL A 413 18.26 24.91 -14.55
CA VAL A 413 18.70 26.25 -14.16
C VAL A 413 19.86 26.66 -15.07
N THR A 414 19.60 27.58 -15.99
CA THR A 414 20.58 28.03 -16.99
C THR A 414 21.14 29.39 -16.63
N ASN A 415 22.47 29.50 -16.55
CA ASN A 415 23.15 30.77 -16.38
C ASN A 415 23.78 31.22 -17.69
N HIS A 416 23.37 32.40 -18.15
CA HIS A 416 23.90 33.08 -19.32
C HIS A 416 24.92 34.12 -18.88
N ARG A 417 26.19 33.98 -19.27
CA ARG A 417 27.23 34.95 -18.90
C ARG A 417 26.88 36.33 -19.45
N LEU A 418 26.94 37.37 -18.61
CA LEU A 418 26.73 38.74 -19.05
C LEU A 418 27.93 39.21 -19.89
N PRO A 419 27.69 39.81 -21.07
CA PRO A 419 28.73 40.24 -22.00
C PRO A 419 29.56 41.43 -21.49
N THR A 420 30.81 41.47 -21.90
CA THR A 420 31.72 42.61 -21.74
C THR A 420 31.89 43.37 -23.05
N LEU A 421 31.79 44.71 -23.02
CA LEU A 421 32.14 45.57 -24.15
C LEU A 421 33.53 46.19 -23.95
N SER A 422 34.45 45.92 -24.87
CA SER A 422 35.78 46.53 -24.90
C SER A 422 35.86 47.62 -25.99
N VAL A 423 36.23 48.86 -25.63
CA VAL A 423 36.42 49.94 -26.61
C VAL A 423 37.86 50.43 -26.53
N THR A 424 38.58 50.31 -27.66
CA THR A 424 40.01 50.65 -27.77
C THR A 424 40.21 51.91 -28.59
N LYS A 425 41.08 52.81 -28.11
CA LYS A 425 41.52 53.98 -28.89
C LYS A 425 42.81 53.69 -29.64
N LYS A 426 42.81 53.90 -30.96
CA LYS A 426 44.01 53.90 -31.81
C LYS A 426 44.31 55.32 -32.30
N VAL A 427 45.58 55.69 -32.27
CA VAL A 427 46.06 57.00 -32.74
C VAL A 427 47.26 56.77 -33.66
N THR A 428 47.13 57.17 -34.93
CA THR A 428 48.07 56.85 -36.01
C THR A 428 48.36 58.07 -36.88
N GLY A 429 49.42 57.98 -37.68
CA GLY A 429 49.83 59.02 -38.62
C GLY A 429 50.97 59.92 -38.11
N ALA A 430 51.73 60.48 -39.06
CA ALA A 430 53.01 61.14 -38.78
C ALA A 430 52.88 62.41 -37.91
N PHE A 431 51.74 63.08 -37.94
CA PHE A 431 51.48 64.34 -37.23
C PHE A 431 50.54 64.18 -36.04
N ALA A 432 50.26 62.94 -35.63
CA ALA A 432 49.34 62.65 -34.54
C ALA A 432 49.94 62.97 -33.18
N ASN A 433 49.15 63.61 -32.30
CA ASN A 433 49.51 63.78 -30.90
C ASN A 433 49.21 62.47 -30.14
N LEU A 434 50.24 61.65 -29.97
CA LEU A 434 50.11 60.33 -29.33
C LEU A 434 49.80 60.41 -27.83
N LEU A 435 49.96 61.57 -27.20
CA LEU A 435 49.66 61.82 -25.78
C LEU A 435 48.25 62.39 -25.56
N GLN A 436 47.58 62.82 -26.63
CA GLN A 436 46.23 63.39 -26.57
C GLN A 436 45.23 62.38 -26.02
N SER A 437 44.33 62.89 -25.20
CA SER A 437 43.17 62.15 -24.71
C SER A 437 41.98 62.47 -25.60
N PHE A 438 41.24 61.42 -25.98
CA PHE A 438 40.07 61.52 -26.85
C PHE A 438 38.82 61.13 -26.07
N LYS A 439 37.76 61.91 -26.21
CA LYS A 439 36.53 61.71 -25.46
C LYS A 439 35.59 60.80 -26.23
N ILE A 440 35.43 59.57 -25.75
CA ILE A 440 34.58 58.54 -26.35
C ILE A 440 33.27 58.47 -25.59
N THR A 441 32.16 58.61 -26.31
CA THR A 441 30.80 58.37 -25.82
C THR A 441 30.34 56.97 -26.25
N ILE A 442 29.94 56.18 -25.27
CA ILE A 442 29.40 54.83 -25.42
C ILE A 442 27.91 54.94 -25.12
N ASN A 443 27.10 54.61 -26.12
CA ASN A 443 25.65 54.56 -26.00
C ASN A 443 25.24 53.10 -25.86
N VAL A 444 24.42 52.75 -24.88
CA VAL A 444 23.84 51.42 -24.71
C VAL A 444 22.34 51.52 -24.49
N LYS A 445 21.59 50.67 -25.18
CA LYS A 445 20.16 50.44 -24.99
C LYS A 445 19.95 48.98 -24.63
N ASP A 446 19.00 48.69 -23.74
CA ASP A 446 18.61 47.31 -23.46
C ASP A 446 17.95 46.64 -24.69
N ALA A 447 17.65 45.35 -24.58
CA ALA A 447 17.01 44.58 -25.65
C ALA A 447 15.62 45.09 -26.03
N GLN A 448 14.99 45.92 -25.18
CA GLN A 448 13.70 46.58 -25.43
C GLN A 448 13.86 48.02 -25.92
N ASN A 449 15.07 48.40 -26.39
CA ASN A 449 15.43 49.73 -26.87
C ASN A 449 15.36 50.85 -25.83
N LYS A 450 15.28 50.54 -24.53
CA LYS A 450 15.30 51.56 -23.47
C LYS A 450 16.75 51.95 -23.16
N PRO A 451 17.02 53.24 -22.91
CA PRO A 451 18.36 53.70 -22.58
C PRO A 451 18.87 53.05 -21.29
N LEU A 452 20.10 52.53 -21.32
CA LEU A 452 20.75 51.97 -20.13
C LEU A 452 21.01 53.07 -19.08
N ASN A 453 20.79 52.77 -17.82
CA ASN A 453 21.05 53.68 -16.71
C ASN A 453 21.72 52.94 -15.55
N GLY A 454 22.44 53.68 -14.72
CA GLY A 454 23.08 53.14 -13.52
C GLY A 454 24.59 53.02 -13.64
N SER A 455 25.19 52.31 -12.69
CA SER A 455 26.64 52.23 -12.51
C SER A 455 27.13 50.82 -12.82
N TYR A 456 28.08 50.70 -13.75
CA TYR A 456 28.64 49.43 -14.19
C TYR A 456 30.12 49.34 -13.85
N SER A 457 30.58 48.16 -13.46
CA SER A 457 32.01 47.93 -13.25
C SER A 457 32.74 48.06 -14.58
N ALA A 458 33.83 48.81 -14.60
CA ALA A 458 34.66 48.98 -15.77
C ALA A 458 36.14 48.83 -15.42
N ILE A 459 36.94 48.43 -16.40
CA ILE A 459 38.40 48.47 -16.32
C ILE A 459 38.86 49.50 -17.35
N VAL A 460 39.37 50.62 -16.87
CA VAL A 460 39.95 51.67 -17.71
C VAL A 460 41.45 51.68 -17.42
N ASN A 461 42.28 51.51 -18.46
CA ASN A 461 43.75 51.50 -18.30
C ASN A 461 44.25 50.49 -17.26
N ASN A 462 43.68 49.28 -17.24
CA ASN A 462 44.00 48.22 -16.27
C ASN A 462 43.66 48.56 -14.80
N GLN A 463 42.92 49.64 -14.54
CA GLN A 463 42.41 49.98 -13.23
C GLN A 463 40.90 49.76 -13.17
N LYS A 464 40.44 49.09 -12.10
CA LYS A 464 39.01 48.90 -11.84
C LYS A 464 38.39 50.24 -11.43
N THR A 465 37.30 50.59 -12.07
CA THR A 465 36.53 51.82 -11.85
C THR A 465 35.04 51.53 -12.07
N THR A 466 34.21 52.56 -11.91
CA THR A 466 32.78 52.50 -12.17
C THR A 466 32.42 53.48 -13.26
N LEU A 467 31.70 53.02 -14.28
CA LEU A 467 31.19 53.84 -15.36
C LEU A 467 29.69 54.06 -15.19
N LYS A 468 29.27 55.33 -15.08
CA LYS A 468 27.86 55.70 -14.92
C LYS A 468 27.22 55.96 -16.28
N PHE A 469 26.17 55.21 -16.60
CA PHE A 469 25.28 55.46 -17.71
C PHE A 469 24.12 56.35 -17.28
N THR A 470 23.88 57.41 -18.04
CA THR A 470 22.71 58.30 -17.88
C THR A 470 22.05 58.48 -19.24
N ASN A 471 20.78 58.13 -19.34
CA ASN A 471 20.03 58.12 -20.59
C ASN A 471 20.76 57.36 -21.72
N GLY A 472 21.31 56.19 -21.38
CA GLY A 472 22.02 55.32 -22.31
C GLY A 472 23.45 55.75 -22.60
N LYS A 473 23.91 56.91 -22.13
CA LYS A 473 25.24 57.44 -22.46
C LYS A 473 26.19 57.33 -21.28
N ALA A 474 27.40 56.88 -21.57
CA ALA A 474 28.56 57.02 -20.70
C ALA A 474 29.75 57.54 -21.50
N THR A 475 30.61 58.33 -20.87
CA THR A 475 31.73 58.97 -21.55
C THR A 475 33.04 58.64 -20.85
N VAL A 476 34.08 58.37 -21.63
CA VAL A 476 35.42 58.02 -21.14
C VAL A 476 36.49 58.71 -21.97
N ASP A 477 37.53 59.17 -21.31
CA ASP A 477 38.70 59.77 -21.95
C ASP A 477 39.78 58.68 -22.17
N LEU A 478 40.14 58.41 -23.42
CA LEU A 478 41.12 57.38 -23.79
C LEU A 478 42.31 57.97 -24.55
N LYS A 479 43.52 57.57 -24.15
CA LYS A 479 44.78 57.84 -24.87
C LYS A 479 45.08 56.75 -25.89
N LYS A 480 46.12 56.94 -26.69
CA LYS A 480 46.61 55.92 -27.64
C LYS A 480 46.78 54.55 -26.97
N ASP A 481 46.27 53.52 -27.64
CA ASP A 481 46.33 52.10 -27.26
C ASP A 481 45.73 51.80 -25.87
N LYS A 482 44.88 52.70 -25.37
CA LYS A 482 44.12 52.49 -24.14
C LYS A 482 42.73 51.94 -24.42
N THR A 483 42.26 51.12 -23.48
CA THR A 483 41.01 50.38 -23.58
C THR A 483 40.16 50.63 -22.34
N VAL A 484 38.86 50.79 -22.55
CA VAL A 484 37.84 50.58 -21.50
C VAL A 484 37.20 49.23 -21.72
N LYS A 485 37.04 48.43 -20.66
CA LYS A 485 36.22 47.22 -20.64
C LYS A 485 35.05 47.44 -19.70
N ILE A 486 33.82 47.42 -20.20
CA ILE A 486 32.61 47.56 -19.39
C ILE A 486 32.07 46.16 -19.16
N LEU A 487 32.06 45.75 -17.90
CA LEU A 487 31.72 44.39 -17.48
C LEU A 487 30.22 44.25 -17.23
N ASP A 488 29.74 43.02 -17.34
CA ASP A 488 28.40 42.60 -16.93
C ASP A 488 27.26 43.45 -17.54
N LEU A 489 27.40 43.80 -18.82
CA LEU A 489 26.35 44.54 -19.53
C LEU A 489 25.14 43.62 -19.79
N PRO A 490 23.92 44.16 -19.90
CA PRO A 490 22.74 43.33 -20.15
C PRO A 490 22.88 42.53 -21.44
N LEU A 491 22.51 41.24 -21.38
CA LEU A 491 22.50 40.36 -22.55
C LEU A 491 21.55 40.91 -23.62
N ASN A 492 21.97 40.83 -24.88
CA ASN A 492 21.26 41.36 -26.06
C ASN A 492 21.05 42.88 -26.07
N ALA A 493 21.75 43.65 -25.23
CA ALA A 493 21.77 45.10 -25.32
C ALA A 493 22.47 45.58 -26.61
N HIS A 494 21.99 46.68 -27.17
CA HIS A 494 22.58 47.31 -28.35
C HIS A 494 23.54 48.42 -27.93
N TYR A 495 24.77 48.42 -28.45
CA TYR A 495 25.74 49.47 -28.23
C TYR A 495 26.01 50.28 -29.51
N SER A 496 26.36 51.55 -29.35
CA SER A 496 26.98 52.37 -30.39
C SER A 496 28.02 53.32 -29.81
N ILE A 497 29.05 53.63 -30.59
CA ILE A 497 30.21 54.39 -30.16
C ILE A 497 30.33 55.66 -31.00
N GLU A 498 30.58 56.77 -30.31
CA GLU A 498 30.80 58.08 -30.89
C GLU A 498 32.02 58.71 -30.23
N GLU A 499 32.80 59.48 -30.98
CA GLU A 499 33.87 60.32 -30.45
C GLU A 499 33.45 61.78 -30.53
N GLU A 500 33.70 62.53 -29.45
CA GLU A 500 33.37 63.95 -29.40
C GLU A 500 34.23 64.73 -30.40
N ALA A 501 33.58 65.47 -31.30
CA ALA A 501 34.23 66.22 -32.38
C ALA A 501 35.26 67.25 -31.87
N SER A 502 35.03 67.84 -30.69
CA SER A 502 35.96 68.76 -30.04
C SER A 502 37.30 68.08 -29.71
N SER A 503 37.26 66.79 -29.32
CA SER A 503 38.43 66.01 -28.94
C SER A 503 39.19 65.45 -30.14
N SER A 504 38.59 65.43 -31.34
CA SER A 504 39.14 64.83 -32.56
C SER A 504 39.48 65.84 -33.65
N ARG A 505 39.45 67.14 -33.35
CA ARG A 505 39.72 68.22 -34.30
C ARG A 505 41.06 68.01 -35.02
N GLY A 506 41.02 68.01 -36.35
CA GLY A 506 42.20 67.80 -37.21
C GLY A 506 42.66 66.35 -37.36
N TYR A 507 41.87 65.38 -36.91
CA TYR A 507 42.06 63.95 -37.19
C TYR A 507 40.97 63.43 -38.12
N GLN A 508 41.32 62.45 -38.95
CA GLN A 508 40.36 61.59 -39.63
C GLN A 508 39.96 60.45 -38.67
N VAL A 509 38.70 60.43 -38.26
CA VAL A 509 38.15 59.42 -37.34
C VAL A 509 37.54 58.26 -38.15
N SER A 510 37.87 57.03 -37.77
CA SER A 510 37.26 55.81 -38.31
C SER A 510 36.93 54.83 -37.18
N TYR A 511 35.94 53.96 -37.43
CA TYR A 511 35.43 53.02 -36.43
C TYR A 511 35.50 51.60 -36.98
N ASP A 512 35.96 50.66 -36.15
CA ASP A 512 35.72 49.24 -36.33
C ASP A 512 34.66 48.80 -35.33
N LYS A 513 33.59 48.16 -35.82
CA LYS A 513 32.40 47.75 -35.05
C LYS A 513 31.82 48.91 -34.22
N LYS A 514 31.48 50.01 -34.92
CA LYS A 514 30.89 51.21 -34.30
C LYS A 514 29.65 50.89 -33.45
N GLU A 515 28.84 49.93 -33.91
CA GLU A 515 27.61 49.49 -33.26
C GLU A 515 27.47 47.96 -33.33
N GLY A 516 26.64 47.40 -32.45
CA GLY A 516 26.33 45.98 -32.45
C GLY A 516 25.46 45.53 -31.27
N THR A 517 25.17 44.23 -31.23
CA THR A 517 24.41 43.57 -30.15
C THR A 517 25.36 42.84 -29.21
N LEU A 518 25.11 42.93 -27.91
CA LEU A 518 25.85 42.26 -26.84
C LEU A 518 25.27 40.87 -26.57
N ASP A 519 25.40 39.96 -27.54
CA ASP A 519 25.07 38.53 -27.42
C ASP A 519 26.24 37.69 -26.87
N ALA A 520 27.44 38.28 -26.81
CA ALA A 520 28.68 37.76 -26.24
C ALA A 520 29.65 38.93 -25.98
N ASP A 521 30.84 38.65 -25.47
CA ASP A 521 31.90 39.66 -25.34
C ASP A 521 32.18 40.33 -26.70
N LYS A 522 32.11 41.66 -26.76
CA LYS A 522 32.37 42.45 -27.97
C LYS A 522 33.57 43.38 -27.79
N SER A 523 34.23 43.67 -28.90
CA SER A 523 35.34 44.63 -28.96
C SER A 523 35.15 45.57 -30.15
N ALA A 524 35.37 46.85 -29.93
CA ALA A 524 35.28 47.91 -30.92
C ALA A 524 36.51 48.83 -30.84
N THR A 525 36.86 49.47 -31.97
CA THR A 525 38.04 50.33 -32.06
C THR A 525 37.67 51.68 -32.67
N VAL A 526 38.14 52.76 -32.05
CA VAL A 526 38.05 54.12 -32.59
C VAL A 526 39.45 54.58 -32.99
N THR A 527 39.68 54.80 -34.28
CA THR A 527 40.99 55.14 -34.84
C THR A 527 41.02 56.59 -35.30
N ASN A 528 41.95 57.37 -34.75
CA ASN A 528 42.26 58.72 -35.20
C ASN A 528 43.55 58.73 -35.98
N ASN A 529 43.47 59.09 -37.26
CA ASN A 529 44.61 59.24 -38.13
C ASN A 529 44.91 60.72 -38.39
N LYS A 530 46.19 61.12 -38.37
CA LYS A 530 46.62 62.46 -38.78
C LYS A 530 47.90 62.38 -39.62
N ASN A 531 47.73 62.47 -40.93
CA ASN A 531 48.80 62.35 -41.93
C ASN A 531 49.12 63.67 -42.66
N SER A 532 48.42 64.76 -42.35
CA SER A 532 48.72 66.10 -42.85
C SER A 532 48.42 67.16 -41.78
N VAL A 533 49.09 68.31 -41.90
CA VAL A 533 48.67 69.56 -41.27
C VAL A 533 47.82 70.28 -42.32
N PRO A 534 46.62 70.81 -42.00
CA PRO A 534 45.89 71.61 -42.97
C PRO A 534 46.78 72.75 -43.47
N GLU A 535 46.87 72.91 -44.79
CA GLU A 535 47.47 74.10 -45.40
C GLU A 535 46.61 75.30 -44.99
N THR A 536 47.13 76.09 -44.06
CA THR A 536 46.60 77.35 -43.53
C THR A 536 45.35 77.23 -42.63
N GLY A 537 45.44 77.80 -41.44
CA GLY A 537 44.36 77.77 -40.46
C GLY A 537 43.20 78.66 -40.86
N ILE A 538 42.09 78.07 -41.34
CA ILE A 538 40.75 78.66 -41.27
C ILE A 538 39.74 77.54 -40.97
N ASP A 539 38.93 77.74 -39.94
CA ASP A 539 37.79 76.91 -39.54
C ASP A 539 36.64 77.16 -40.55
N PHE A 540 36.48 76.27 -41.53
CA PHE A 540 35.30 76.22 -42.38
C PHE A 540 34.80 74.79 -42.33
N LEU A 541 33.68 74.55 -41.64
CA LEU A 541 32.63 73.60 -42.01
C LEU A 541 31.53 73.64 -40.92
N SER A 542 30.91 74.81 -40.77
CA SER A 542 29.50 74.91 -40.38
C SER A 542 28.71 75.36 -41.60
N SER A 543 28.52 74.49 -42.58
CA SER A 543 27.50 74.72 -43.62
C SER A 543 27.08 73.42 -44.28
N THR A 544 25.81 73.10 -44.09
CA THR A 544 24.99 72.24 -44.94
C THR A 544 25.11 72.69 -46.40
N LEU A 545 25.82 71.93 -47.24
CA LEU A 545 25.61 71.81 -48.70
C LEU A 545 26.69 70.89 -49.29
N MET A 546 26.37 69.60 -49.44
CA MET A 546 27.08 68.68 -50.32
C MET A 546 26.24 68.52 -51.60
N LEU A 547 26.71 69.07 -52.71
CA LEU A 547 26.33 68.63 -54.05
C LEU A 547 27.59 68.59 -54.91
N GLY A 548 27.79 67.42 -55.51
CA GLY A 548 29.11 66.87 -55.77
C GLY A 548 29.80 67.28 -57.06
N VAL A 549 31.07 66.89 -57.14
CA VAL A 549 31.76 66.54 -58.39
C VAL A 549 32.68 65.35 -58.11
N VAL A 550 32.67 64.40 -59.04
CA VAL A 550 33.27 63.08 -59.04
C VAL A 550 34.52 63.10 -59.93
N LEU A 551 35.65 62.61 -59.36
CA LEU A 551 36.80 61.93 -60.00
C LEU A 551 37.75 62.78 -60.92
N PRO A 552 38.90 62.23 -61.40
CA PRO A 552 40.16 62.10 -60.65
C PRO A 552 41.39 62.51 -61.51
N LEU A 553 42.52 62.89 -60.91
CA LEU A 553 43.80 62.94 -61.63
C LEU A 553 44.87 62.20 -60.84
N GLY A 554 44.95 60.90 -61.12
CA GLY A 554 46.13 60.08 -60.86
C GLY A 554 47.02 60.10 -62.09
N GLY A 555 48.32 60.29 -61.90
CA GLY A 555 49.30 60.14 -62.96
C GLY A 555 50.69 60.59 -62.54
N ILE A 556 51.59 59.61 -62.52
CA ILE A 556 53.07 59.72 -62.52
C ILE A 556 53.70 59.68 -61.12
N PHE A 557 54.25 58.51 -60.75
CA PHE A 557 55.63 58.42 -60.26
C PHE A 557 56.15 56.96 -60.40
N PHE A 558 57.22 56.82 -61.20
CA PHE A 558 58.35 55.86 -61.11
C PHE A 558 58.13 54.38 -60.81
N ILE A 559 58.59 53.49 -61.72
CA ILE A 559 59.64 52.47 -61.45
C ILE A 559 60.43 52.19 -62.75
N ILE A 560 61.76 52.20 -62.65
CA ILE A 560 62.74 51.80 -63.67
C ILE A 560 63.46 50.52 -63.18
N LEU A 561 63.69 49.59 -64.13
CA LEU A 561 64.73 48.53 -64.19
C LEU A 561 64.69 47.32 -63.23
N LEU A 562 64.45 46.11 -63.78
CA LEU A 562 65.48 45.06 -64.01
C LEU A 562 64.79 43.79 -64.56
N GLY A 563 65.38 43.18 -65.60
CA GLY A 563 64.92 41.88 -66.11
C GLY A 563 65.08 41.73 -67.62
N HIS A 564 66.26 42.09 -68.11
CA HIS A 564 66.68 41.90 -69.49
C HIS A 564 67.02 40.42 -69.73
N LEU A 565 66.99 40.02 -71.01
CA LEU A 565 67.53 38.79 -71.59
C LEU A 565 66.76 37.48 -71.33
N VAL A 566 66.65 36.53 -72.26
CA VAL A 566 66.92 36.39 -73.71
C VAL A 566 66.47 34.95 -74.06
N VAL A 567 65.99 34.65 -75.26
CA VAL A 567 66.60 33.76 -76.28
C VAL A 567 65.37 33.30 -77.12
N ASN A 568 65.24 33.37 -78.47
CA ASN A 568 66.22 33.38 -79.55
C ASN A 568 65.66 33.93 -80.90
N ARG A 569 66.55 34.67 -81.59
CA ARG A 569 66.77 34.85 -83.05
C ARG A 569 65.72 35.62 -83.87
N ARG A 570 66.09 36.64 -84.65
CA ARG A 570 67.39 37.03 -85.30
C ARG A 570 67.79 38.46 -84.84
N LYS A 571 69.05 38.87 -84.71
CA LYS A 571 70.33 38.46 -85.30
C LYS A 571 71.45 38.93 -84.37
#